data_AF-A0A2H0Q837-F1
#
_entry.id   AF-A0A2H0Q837-F1
#
_cell.length_a   1.000
_cell.length_b   1.000
_cell.length_c   1.000
_cell.angle_alpha   90.00
_cell.angle_beta   90.00
_cell.angle_gamma   90.00
#
_symmetry.space_group_name_H-M   'P 1'
#
loop_
_entity.id
_entity.type
_entity.pdbx_description
1 polymer ?
#
loop_
_entity_poly.entity_id
_entity_poly.type
_entity_poly.pdbx_seq_one_letter_code
_entity_poly.pdbx_strand_id
1 'polypeptide(L)'
;MKALFLMITLLASSFAFSADRVIELGSKKVIVGQLAQDRGAAAQATLEVVRTTATPDLVELVFNFKQGDYVCTEYRTRTVFEPGYYRVVCSTDRQGRQYCRRIYTGGYYRTYQECVRNEYRLFDDARVLKLNFKKAAQLNAGERETFTIDFSQRGIDSSRFNYSATSRDAAASYDIKFSTFLRKDTFFFKAK
;
A
#
# COMPACT_ATOMS: atom_id res chain seq x y z
N MET A 1 -55.02 -16.72 -24.65
CA MET A 1 -54.60 -17.05 -23.28
C MET A 1 -53.25 -17.74 -23.32
N LYS A 2 -52.25 -17.07 -22.74
CA LYS A 2 -51.12 -17.58 -21.94
C LYS A 2 -50.31 -18.80 -22.46
N ALA A 3 -49.05 -18.48 -22.81
CA ALA A 3 -47.79 -19.14 -22.43
C ALA A 3 -47.61 -20.62 -22.84
N LEU A 4 -46.46 -21.06 -23.35
CA LEU A 4 -45.19 -21.10 -22.63
C LEU A 4 -44.05 -21.36 -23.64
N PHE A 5 -43.17 -20.37 -23.83
CA PHE A 5 -41.88 -20.53 -24.50
C PHE A 5 -40.90 -21.05 -23.44
N LEU A 6 -40.41 -22.29 -23.57
CA LEU A 6 -39.41 -22.85 -22.66
C LEU A 6 -38.03 -22.66 -23.29
N MET A 7 -37.39 -21.53 -22.95
CA MET A 7 -35.97 -21.28 -23.19
C MET A 7 -35.13 -22.31 -22.43
N ILE A 8 -34.32 -23.07 -23.16
CA ILE A 8 -33.18 -23.80 -22.62
C ILE A 8 -32.03 -22.80 -22.58
N THR A 9 -31.75 -22.25 -21.40
CA THR A 9 -30.63 -21.33 -21.17
C THR A 9 -29.66 -21.90 -20.15
N LEU A 10 -28.39 -21.84 -20.56
CA LEU A 10 -27.17 -21.75 -19.75
C LEU A 10 -26.81 -22.90 -18.80
N LEU A 11 -25.85 -23.71 -19.27
CA LEU A 11 -24.68 -24.09 -18.47
C LEU A 11 -23.41 -23.82 -19.29
N ALA A 12 -23.14 -22.53 -19.53
CA ALA A 12 -21.79 -22.10 -19.82
C ALA A 12 -21.06 -22.01 -18.47
N SER A 13 -20.46 -23.12 -18.05
CA SER A 13 -19.48 -23.16 -16.97
C SER A 13 -18.33 -22.23 -17.33
N SER A 14 -18.36 -21.02 -16.77
CA SER A 14 -17.25 -20.07 -16.81
C SER A 14 -16.11 -20.67 -15.99
N PHE A 15 -15.20 -21.36 -16.66
CA PHE A 15 -13.84 -21.51 -16.17
C PHE A 15 -13.27 -20.09 -16.08
N ALA A 16 -13.17 -19.57 -14.87
CA ALA A 16 -12.40 -18.37 -14.56
C ALA A 16 -10.93 -18.71 -14.77
N PHE A 17 -10.48 -18.65 -16.02
CA PHE A 17 -9.05 -18.54 -16.31
C PHE A 17 -8.58 -17.23 -15.67
N SER A 18 -7.61 -17.33 -14.75
CA SER A 18 -6.79 -16.21 -14.32
C SER A 18 -5.99 -15.72 -15.52
N ALA A 19 -6.62 -14.92 -16.37
CA ALA A 19 -5.96 -14.30 -17.50
C ALA A 19 -4.91 -13.32 -16.96
N ASP A 20 -3.65 -13.53 -17.35
CA ASP A 20 -2.57 -12.57 -17.21
C ASP A 20 -3.10 -11.20 -17.64
N ARG A 21 -3.20 -10.27 -16.68
CA ARG A 21 -3.76 -8.94 -16.94
C ARG A 21 -2.71 -8.13 -17.67
N VAL A 22 -2.88 -7.97 -18.98
CA VAL A 22 -2.13 -7.01 -19.78
C VAL A 22 -2.73 -5.62 -19.57
N ILE A 23 -1.94 -4.68 -19.06
CA ILE A 23 -2.38 -3.31 -18.79
C ILE A 23 -1.58 -2.31 -19.62
N GLU A 24 -2.26 -1.56 -20.48
CA GLU A 24 -1.64 -0.47 -21.23
C GLU A 24 -1.47 0.78 -20.36
N LEU A 25 -0.25 1.33 -20.35
CA LEU A 25 0.14 2.46 -19.51
C LEU A 25 -0.19 3.80 -20.19
N GLY A 26 -1.47 4.05 -20.45
CA GLY A 26 -1.93 5.27 -21.13
C GLY A 26 -2.14 6.49 -20.22
N SER A 27 -2.00 6.34 -18.90
CA SER A 27 -2.29 7.40 -17.92
C SER A 27 -1.21 7.47 -16.84
N LYS A 28 -1.12 8.62 -16.15
CA LYS A 28 -0.18 8.81 -15.03
C LYS A 28 -0.52 7.93 -13.82
N LYS A 29 -1.74 7.41 -13.74
CA LYS A 29 -2.24 6.60 -12.62
C LYS A 29 -3.14 5.49 -13.16
N VAL A 30 -2.74 4.26 -12.88
CA VAL A 30 -3.39 3.05 -13.33
C VAL A 30 -3.85 2.27 -12.11
N ILE A 31 -5.13 1.90 -12.06
CA ILE A 31 -5.69 1.10 -10.97
C ILE A 31 -5.63 -0.37 -11.38
N VAL A 32 -4.70 -1.12 -10.78
CA VAL A 32 -4.55 -2.56 -10.98
C VAL A 32 -5.67 -3.32 -10.26
N GLY A 33 -6.13 -2.78 -9.12
CA GLY A 33 -7.16 -3.39 -8.28
C GLY A 33 -6.57 -4.38 -7.27
N GLN A 34 -7.39 -5.33 -6.82
CA GLN A 34 -6.99 -6.33 -5.84
C GLN A 34 -6.02 -7.35 -6.47
N LEU A 35 -4.86 -7.55 -5.85
CA LEU A 35 -3.94 -8.63 -6.21
C LEU A 35 -4.54 -9.98 -5.82
N ALA A 36 -4.26 -11.01 -6.62
CA ALA A 36 -4.65 -12.37 -6.31
C ALA A 36 -4.01 -12.81 -4.98
N GLN A 37 -4.83 -13.40 -4.10
CA GLN A 37 -4.40 -13.82 -2.77
C GLN A 37 -5.30 -14.95 -2.28
N ASP A 38 -4.71 -16.11 -2.03
CA ASP A 38 -5.41 -17.22 -1.41
C ASP A 38 -5.74 -16.91 0.05
N ARG A 39 -6.75 -17.61 0.59
CA ARG A 39 -7.20 -17.39 1.96
C ARG A 39 -6.08 -17.67 2.96
N GLY A 40 -5.66 -16.64 3.69
CA GLY A 40 -4.59 -16.76 4.69
C GLY A 40 -3.17 -16.77 4.11
N ALA A 41 -3.02 -16.58 2.79
CA ALA A 41 -1.72 -16.52 2.13
C ALA A 41 -1.27 -15.07 1.88
N ALA A 42 0.01 -14.88 1.63
CA ALA A 42 0.55 -13.61 1.16
C ALA A 42 0.16 -13.37 -0.31
N ALA A 43 -0.07 -12.12 -0.69
CA ALA A 43 -0.42 -11.75 -2.06
C ALA A 43 0.74 -12.00 -3.04
N GLN A 44 0.44 -12.64 -4.16
CA GLN A 44 1.37 -12.87 -5.26
C GLN A 44 0.67 -12.57 -6.57
N ALA A 45 1.33 -11.82 -7.44
CA ALA A 45 0.78 -11.49 -8.74
C ALA A 45 1.90 -11.21 -9.74
N THR A 46 1.66 -11.56 -10.99
CA THR A 46 2.47 -11.13 -12.12
C THR A 46 1.59 -10.25 -13.01
N LEU A 47 2.10 -9.10 -13.40
CA LEU A 47 1.40 -8.13 -14.22
C LEU A 47 2.20 -7.85 -15.49
N GLU A 48 1.55 -7.96 -16.63
CA GLU A 48 2.12 -7.48 -17.88
C GLU A 48 1.68 -6.04 -18.11
N VAL A 49 2.63 -5.13 -18.27
CA VAL A 49 2.37 -3.73 -18.58
C VAL A 49 2.92 -3.37 -19.95
N VAL A 50 2.14 -2.62 -20.71
CA VAL A 50 2.49 -2.22 -22.07
C VAL A 50 2.70 -0.73 -22.13
N ARG A 51 3.91 -0.34 -22.56
CA ARG A 51 4.29 1.04 -22.82
C ARG A 51 4.09 1.35 -24.30
N THR A 52 3.53 2.52 -24.59
CA THR A 52 3.34 3.07 -25.94
C THR A 52 3.90 4.48 -26.01
N THR A 53 3.82 5.14 -27.17
CA THR A 53 4.20 6.55 -27.32
C THR A 53 3.38 7.51 -26.46
N ALA A 54 2.17 7.10 -26.06
CA ALA A 54 1.30 7.89 -25.19
C ALA A 54 1.63 7.72 -23.69
N THR A 55 2.51 6.78 -23.34
CA THR A 55 2.82 6.50 -21.93
C THR A 55 3.58 7.65 -21.28
N PRO A 56 3.09 8.19 -20.15
CA PRO A 56 3.80 9.23 -19.42
C PRO A 56 5.16 8.75 -18.88
N ASP A 57 6.10 9.70 -18.72
CA ASP A 57 7.42 9.44 -18.10
C ASP A 57 7.34 8.82 -16.70
N LEU A 58 6.25 9.06 -15.97
CA LEU A 58 6.03 8.51 -14.64
C LEU A 58 4.59 8.01 -14.54
N VAL A 59 4.45 6.72 -14.25
CA VAL A 59 3.16 6.05 -14.07
C VAL A 59 3.08 5.45 -12.68
N GLU A 60 1.95 5.63 -12.01
CA GLU A 60 1.65 5.05 -10.70
C GLU A 60 0.71 3.87 -10.86
N LEU A 61 1.17 2.67 -10.49
CA LEU A 61 0.35 1.49 -10.37
C LEU A 61 -0.22 1.43 -8.95
N VAL A 62 -1.54 1.50 -8.82
CA VAL A 62 -2.24 1.38 -7.54
C VAL A 62 -2.87 0.01 -7.44
N PHE A 63 -2.49 -0.73 -6.41
CA PHE A 63 -2.97 -2.08 -6.16
C PHE A 63 -3.37 -2.26 -4.70
N ASN A 64 -4.34 -3.14 -4.48
CA ASN A 64 -4.88 -3.48 -3.18
C ASN A 64 -4.51 -4.92 -2.83
N PHE A 65 -4.35 -5.22 -1.54
CA PHE A 65 -4.01 -6.54 -1.04
C PHE A 65 -4.56 -6.70 0.38
N LYS A 66 -4.68 -7.93 0.88
CA LYS A 66 -5.08 -8.17 2.27
C LYS A 66 -3.87 -8.28 3.17
N GLN A 67 -3.89 -7.54 4.27
CA GLN A 67 -2.90 -7.61 5.33
C GLN A 67 -3.52 -8.14 6.62
N GLY A 68 -2.83 -9.05 7.29
CA GLY A 68 -3.13 -9.47 8.64
C GLY A 68 -2.56 -8.55 9.71
N ASP A 69 -3.34 -8.27 10.73
CA ASP A 69 -2.86 -7.62 11.94
C ASP A 69 -3.65 -8.08 13.18
N TYR A 70 -3.04 -7.97 14.35
CA TYR A 70 -3.70 -8.17 15.62
C TYR A 70 -4.27 -6.83 16.10
N VAL A 71 -5.59 -6.73 16.13
CA VAL A 71 -6.28 -5.56 16.64
C VAL A 71 -6.89 -5.82 18.00
N CYS A 72 -6.85 -4.81 18.86
CA CYS A 72 -7.53 -4.86 20.13
C CYS A 72 -9.05 -4.84 19.93
N THR A 73 -9.74 -5.83 20.46
CA THR A 73 -11.21 -5.94 20.36
C THR A 73 -11.91 -5.69 21.69
N GLU A 74 -11.18 -5.77 22.80
CA GLU A 74 -11.71 -5.50 24.12
C GLU A 74 -10.73 -4.64 24.92
N TYR A 75 -11.27 -3.53 25.44
CA TYR A 75 -10.53 -2.58 26.26
C TYR A 75 -11.05 -2.62 27.69
N ARG A 76 -10.12 -2.58 28.65
CA ARG A 76 -10.44 -2.38 30.04
C ARG A 76 -10.02 -0.98 30.46
N THR A 77 -10.87 -0.38 31.29
CA THR A 77 -10.58 0.91 31.90
C THR A 77 -9.98 0.67 33.28
N ARG A 78 -8.81 1.25 33.53
CA ARG A 78 -8.15 1.23 34.83
C ARG A 78 -7.93 2.65 35.33
N THR A 79 -8.48 2.96 36.49
CA THR A 79 -8.24 4.23 37.17
C THR A 79 -7.09 4.04 38.16
N VAL A 80 -6.05 4.85 38.01
CA VAL A 80 -4.85 4.84 38.85
C VAL A 80 -4.74 6.20 39.53
N PHE A 81 -4.44 6.21 40.82
CA PHE A 81 -4.10 7.44 41.52
C PHE A 81 -2.64 7.81 41.23
N GLU A 82 -2.43 8.95 40.59
CA GLU A 82 -1.11 9.52 40.39
C GLU A 82 -0.76 10.36 41.63
N PRO A 83 0.30 10.01 42.38
CA PRO A 83 0.68 10.76 43.57
C PRO A 83 1.11 12.18 43.20
N GLY A 84 0.81 13.13 44.09
CA GLY A 84 1.21 14.52 43.88
C GLY A 84 2.73 14.68 43.86
N TYR A 85 3.21 15.66 43.09
CA TYR A 85 4.64 15.93 42.92
C TYR A 85 4.93 17.42 43.00
N TYR A 86 6.15 17.76 43.40
CA TYR A 86 6.63 19.13 43.37
C TYR A 86 7.14 19.48 41.97
N ARG A 87 6.68 20.61 41.42
CA ARG A 87 7.28 21.21 40.22
C ARG A 87 7.86 22.58 40.55
N VAL A 88 8.97 22.91 39.91
CA VAL A 88 9.57 24.25 40.01
C VAL A 88 8.94 25.12 38.94
N VAL A 89 8.34 26.23 39.35
CA VAL A 89 7.86 27.27 38.43
C VAL A 89 8.70 28.50 38.65
N CYS A 90 9.32 28.97 37.58
CA CYS A 90 10.10 30.20 37.59
C CYS A 90 9.35 31.30 36.85
N SER A 91 9.36 32.50 37.41
CA SER A 91 8.82 33.71 36.78
C SER A 91 9.87 34.81 36.83
N THR A 92 9.95 35.62 35.78
CA THR A 92 10.83 36.78 35.71
C THR A 92 10.01 38.04 36.00
N ASP A 93 10.50 38.90 36.88
CA ASP A 93 9.85 40.18 37.17
C ASP A 93 10.12 41.24 36.08
N ARG A 94 9.54 42.43 36.25
CA ARG A 94 9.74 43.56 35.33
C ARG A 94 11.17 44.13 35.34
N GLN A 95 11.99 43.74 36.31
CA GLN A 95 13.39 44.17 36.46
C GLN A 95 14.38 43.10 35.97
N GLY A 96 13.90 42.01 35.37
CA GLY A 96 14.72 40.93 34.83
C GLY A 96 15.21 39.91 35.87
N ARG A 97 14.73 39.96 37.11
CA ARG A 97 15.11 39.01 38.16
C ARG A 97 14.24 37.76 38.08
N GLN A 98 14.87 36.59 38.10
CA GLN A 98 14.20 35.30 38.05
C GLN A 98 13.91 34.78 39.47
N TYR A 99 12.66 34.46 39.73
CA TYR A 99 12.20 33.89 40.99
C TYR A 99 11.62 32.51 40.73
N CYS A 100 12.18 31.49 41.37
CA CYS A 100 11.71 30.12 41.26
C CYS A 100 11.08 29.70 42.59
N ARG A 101 9.89 29.09 42.54
CA ARG A 101 9.25 28.47 43.70
C ARG A 101 8.83 27.03 43.39
N ARG A 102 8.94 26.17 44.39
CA ARG A 102 8.37 24.82 44.34
C ARG A 102 6.88 24.92 44.61
N ILE A 103 6.07 24.47 43.66
CA ILE A 103 4.62 24.39 43.82
C ILE A 103 4.27 22.90 43.89
N TYR A 104 3.55 22.51 44.94
CA TYR A 104 3.01 21.15 45.04
C TYR A 104 1.81 21.02 44.10
N THR A 105 1.86 20.03 43.21
CA THR A 105 0.72 19.64 42.39
C THR A 105 0.03 18.48 43.11
N GLY A 106 -1.24 18.65 43.48
CA GLY A 106 -2.00 17.61 44.17
C GLY A 106 -2.10 16.34 43.33
N GLY A 107 -2.19 15.18 44.01
CA GLY A 107 -2.45 13.91 43.34
C GLY A 107 -3.81 13.92 42.66
N TYR A 108 -3.94 13.17 41.58
CA TYR A 108 -5.17 13.10 40.81
C TYR A 108 -5.39 11.68 40.29
N TYR A 109 -6.66 11.33 40.07
CA TYR A 109 -6.99 10.07 39.41
C TYR A 109 -6.84 10.22 37.91
N ARG A 110 -6.08 9.31 37.30
CA ARG A 110 -5.94 9.19 35.85
C ARG A 110 -6.53 7.87 35.40
N THR A 111 -7.31 7.95 34.33
CA THR A 111 -7.93 6.79 33.72
C THR A 111 -7.12 6.39 32.50
N TYR A 112 -6.70 5.13 32.47
CA TYR A 112 -6.00 4.50 31.36
C TYR A 112 -6.92 3.49 30.69
N GLN A 113 -6.84 3.42 29.36
CA GLN A 113 -7.41 2.31 28.60
C GLN A 113 -6.29 1.35 28.25
N GLU A 114 -6.45 0.09 28.65
CA GLU A 114 -5.53 -1.00 28.33
C GLU A 114 -6.25 -2.02 27.46
N CYS A 115 -5.55 -2.55 26.46
CA CYS A 115 -6.08 -3.64 25.66
C CYS A 115 -6.03 -4.95 26.47
N VAL A 116 -7.16 -5.65 26.56
CA VAL A 116 -7.23 -6.94 27.29
C VAL A 116 -7.45 -8.13 26.36
N ARG A 117 -7.91 -7.90 25.12
CA ARG A 117 -8.08 -8.94 24.11
C ARG A 117 -7.68 -8.45 22.73
N ASN A 118 -6.80 -9.19 22.07
CA ASN A 118 -6.43 -8.99 20.68
C ASN A 118 -7.04 -10.11 19.82
N GLU A 119 -7.51 -9.77 18.63
CA GLU A 119 -7.94 -10.73 17.63
C GLU A 119 -7.21 -10.47 16.32
N TYR A 120 -6.86 -11.56 15.63
CA TYR A 120 -6.31 -11.49 14.29
C TYR A 120 -7.40 -11.11 13.29
N ARG A 121 -7.15 -10.07 12.49
CA ARG A 121 -8.05 -9.61 11.44
C ARG A 121 -7.30 -9.35 10.15
N LEU A 122 -8.02 -9.55 9.04
CA LEU A 122 -7.55 -9.20 7.72
C LEU A 122 -8.16 -7.86 7.32
N PHE A 123 -7.32 -6.96 6.81
CA PHE A 123 -7.69 -5.63 6.34
C PHE A 123 -7.29 -5.49 4.88
N ASP A 124 -8.10 -4.76 4.11
CA ASP A 124 -7.69 -4.34 2.77
C ASP A 124 -6.76 -3.13 2.92
N ASP A 125 -5.55 -3.22 2.36
CA ASP A 125 -4.56 -2.14 2.28
C ASP A 125 -4.24 -1.84 0.82
N ALA A 126 -3.74 -0.64 0.55
CA ALA A 126 -3.44 -0.14 -0.78
C ALA A 126 -2.00 0.37 -0.87
N ARG A 127 -1.35 0.05 -1.99
CA ARG A 127 0.04 0.44 -2.27
C ARG A 127 0.16 1.07 -3.65
N VAL A 128 1.22 1.85 -3.80
CA VAL A 128 1.57 2.54 -5.04
C VAL A 128 2.97 2.13 -5.43
N LEU A 129 3.11 1.51 -6.60
CA LEU A 129 4.38 1.26 -7.26
C LEU A 129 4.54 2.25 -8.42
N LYS A 130 5.67 2.95 -8.50
CA LYS A 130 5.93 3.90 -9.58
C LYS A 130 6.81 3.27 -10.66
N LEU A 131 6.45 3.50 -11.91
CA LEU A 131 7.26 3.14 -13.09
C LEU A 131 7.77 4.44 -13.71
N ASN A 132 9.08 4.62 -13.72
CA ASN A 132 9.74 5.83 -14.23
C ASN A 132 10.46 5.52 -15.54
N PHE A 133 9.90 6.01 -16.64
CA PHE A 133 10.37 5.90 -18.01
C PHE A 133 11.09 7.15 -18.52
N LYS A 134 11.44 8.10 -17.66
CA LYS A 134 12.09 9.37 -18.07
C LYS A 134 13.39 9.17 -18.87
N LYS A 135 14.10 8.05 -18.65
CA LYS A 135 15.33 7.68 -19.38
C LYS A 135 15.15 6.44 -20.25
N ALA A 136 13.90 6.08 -20.55
CA ALA A 136 13.57 4.95 -21.39
C ALA A 136 13.81 5.29 -22.87
N ALA A 137 13.81 4.27 -23.74
CA ALA A 137 13.95 4.47 -25.17
C ALA A 137 12.79 5.31 -25.71
N GLN A 138 13.06 6.15 -26.71
CA GLN A 138 11.98 6.81 -27.44
C GLN A 138 11.30 5.79 -28.34
N LEU A 139 9.96 5.83 -28.39
CA LEU A 139 9.16 4.92 -29.20
C LEU A 139 8.63 5.66 -30.42
N ASN A 140 8.64 4.99 -31.57
CA ASN A 140 7.97 5.46 -32.78
C ASN A 140 6.47 5.19 -32.73
N ALA A 141 5.71 5.86 -33.60
CA ALA A 141 4.26 5.65 -33.68
C ALA A 141 3.92 4.18 -33.94
N GLY A 142 3.11 3.59 -33.06
CA GLY A 142 2.69 2.18 -33.15
C GLY A 142 3.61 1.18 -32.46
N GLU A 143 4.80 1.60 -32.00
CA GLU A 143 5.67 0.73 -31.20
C GLU A 143 5.08 0.50 -29.80
N ARG A 144 5.23 -0.74 -29.33
CA ARG A 144 4.78 -1.20 -28.02
C ARG A 144 5.93 -1.94 -27.36
N GLU A 145 6.20 -1.65 -26.09
CA GLU A 145 7.13 -2.41 -25.27
C GLU A 145 6.37 -3.08 -24.13
N THR A 146 6.61 -4.37 -23.93
CA THR A 146 5.98 -5.13 -22.84
C THR A 146 6.98 -5.38 -21.72
N PHE A 147 6.56 -5.09 -20.49
CA PHE A 147 7.30 -5.39 -19.27
C PHE A 147 6.47 -6.28 -18.37
N THR A 148 7.12 -7.22 -17.70
CA THR A 148 6.49 -8.05 -16.68
C THR A 148 6.92 -7.52 -15.33
N ILE A 149 5.97 -7.34 -14.41
CA ILE A 149 6.21 -6.90 -13.03
C ILE A 149 5.66 -7.96 -12.10
N ASP A 150 6.52 -8.51 -11.26
CA ASP A 150 6.12 -9.47 -10.24
C ASP A 150 6.00 -8.77 -8.89
N PHE A 151 4.94 -9.13 -8.18
CA PHE A 151 4.60 -8.64 -6.85
C PHE A 151 4.64 -9.83 -5.90
N SER A 152 5.45 -9.75 -4.86
CA SER A 152 5.50 -10.76 -3.81
C SER A 152 5.42 -10.08 -2.45
N GLN A 153 4.26 -10.18 -1.79
CA GLN A 153 4.12 -9.71 -0.41
C GLN A 153 5.02 -10.56 0.49
N ARG A 154 5.79 -9.93 1.38
CA ARG A 154 6.76 -10.66 2.23
C ARG A 154 6.14 -11.66 3.21
N GLY A 155 4.86 -11.48 3.50
CA GLY A 155 4.05 -12.32 4.38
C GLY A 155 2.69 -11.68 4.55
N ILE A 156 1.66 -12.46 4.91
CA ILE A 156 0.29 -11.95 5.03
C ILE A 156 0.18 -10.79 6.03
N ASP A 157 1.00 -10.78 7.07
CA ASP A 157 0.99 -9.71 8.10
C ASP A 157 1.85 -8.49 7.72
N SER A 158 2.48 -8.51 6.55
CA SER A 158 3.40 -7.46 6.11
C SER A 158 2.77 -6.57 5.06
N SER A 159 2.83 -5.26 5.27
CA SER A 159 2.53 -4.29 4.21
C SER A 159 3.64 -4.15 3.16
N ARG A 160 4.76 -4.90 3.28
CA ARG A 160 5.94 -4.78 2.41
C ARG A 160 5.91 -5.81 1.29
N PHE A 161 6.36 -5.37 0.12
CA PHE A 161 6.49 -6.19 -1.07
C PHE A 161 7.94 -6.28 -1.52
N ASN A 162 8.27 -7.40 -2.14
CA ASN A 162 9.40 -7.53 -3.04
C ASN A 162 8.88 -7.42 -4.46
N TYR A 163 9.61 -6.71 -5.31
CA TYR A 163 9.22 -6.50 -6.69
C TYR A 163 10.36 -6.92 -7.60
N SER A 164 10.00 -7.49 -8.75
CA SER A 164 10.90 -7.64 -9.91
C SER A 164 10.24 -7.05 -11.13
N ALA A 165 11.06 -6.58 -12.07
CA ALA A 165 10.58 -6.13 -13.37
C ALA A 165 11.54 -6.59 -14.46
N THR A 166 10.98 -7.11 -15.54
CA THR A 166 11.72 -7.60 -16.71
C THR A 166 11.11 -7.04 -17.99
N SER A 167 11.94 -6.84 -19.02
CA SER A 167 11.49 -6.50 -20.36
C SER A 167 11.30 -7.79 -21.17
N ARG A 168 10.16 -7.95 -21.83
CA ARG A 168 9.87 -9.13 -22.66
C ARG A 168 10.11 -8.83 -24.14
N ASP A 169 9.38 -7.85 -24.66
CA ASP A 169 9.38 -7.45 -26.07
C ASP A 169 9.72 -5.96 -26.17
N ALA A 170 10.95 -5.61 -25.79
CA ALA A 170 11.43 -4.23 -25.86
C ALA A 170 12.42 -4.08 -27.02
N ALA A 171 12.24 -3.03 -27.84
CA ALA A 171 13.14 -2.73 -28.94
C ALA A 171 14.55 -2.33 -28.45
N ALA A 172 14.63 -1.78 -27.24
CA ALA A 172 15.88 -1.46 -26.56
C ALA A 172 16.12 -2.38 -25.37
N SER A 173 17.39 -2.62 -25.05
CA SER A 173 17.74 -3.25 -23.78
C SER A 173 17.67 -2.24 -22.64
N TYR A 174 17.16 -2.66 -21.48
CA TYR A 174 16.98 -1.80 -20.31
C TYR A 174 17.91 -2.18 -19.15
N ASP A 175 18.40 -1.17 -18.44
CA ASP A 175 18.85 -1.26 -17.05
C ASP A 175 17.66 -0.87 -16.16
N ILE A 176 17.04 -1.86 -15.51
CA ILE A 176 15.86 -1.68 -14.65
C ILE A 176 16.32 -1.70 -13.20
N LYS A 177 16.15 -0.58 -12.50
CA LYS A 177 16.57 -0.42 -11.10
C LYS A 177 15.39 -0.17 -10.19
N PHE A 178 15.30 -0.93 -9.11
CA PHE A 178 14.35 -0.68 -8.04
C PHE A 178 14.96 0.21 -6.96
N SER A 179 14.18 1.16 -6.44
CA SER A 179 14.54 1.94 -5.27
C SER A 179 13.32 2.20 -4.40
N THR A 180 13.54 2.17 -3.08
CA THR A 180 12.59 2.62 -2.08
C THR A 180 13.17 3.83 -1.36
N PHE A 181 12.52 4.99 -1.49
CA PHE A 181 12.89 6.19 -0.73
C PHE A 181 11.65 6.81 -0.09
N LEU A 182 11.66 7.04 1.23
CA LEU A 182 10.52 7.58 1.99
C LEU A 182 9.19 6.85 1.67
N ARG A 183 9.22 5.52 1.62
CA ARG A 183 8.07 4.64 1.29
C ARG A 183 7.52 4.80 -0.15
N LYS A 184 8.28 5.40 -1.05
CA LYS A 184 7.96 5.44 -2.48
C LYS A 184 8.75 4.35 -3.18
N ASP A 185 8.06 3.27 -3.54
CA ASP A 185 8.63 2.17 -4.32
C ASP A 185 8.61 2.57 -5.79
N THR A 186 9.79 2.57 -6.44
CA THR A 186 9.94 3.05 -7.82
C THR A 186 10.89 2.16 -8.62
N PHE A 187 10.44 1.75 -9.80
CA PHE A 187 11.31 1.23 -10.85
C PHE A 187 11.76 2.36 -11.78
N PHE A 188 13.05 2.38 -12.11
CA PHE A 188 13.65 3.26 -13.08
C PHE A 188 14.06 2.44 -14.30
N PHE A 189 13.49 2.78 -15.45
CA PHE A 189 13.75 2.15 -16.73
C PHE A 189 14.72 3.05 -17.52
N LYS A 190 15.96 2.60 -17.67
CA LYS A 190 16.97 3.31 -18.44
C LYS A 190 17.37 2.48 -19.67
N ALA A 191 17.21 3.02 -20.87
CA ALA A 191 17.73 2.38 -22.08
C ALA A 191 19.26 2.36 -22.05
N LYS A 192 19.86 1.25 -22.49
CA LYS A 192 21.32 1.09 -22.61
C LYS A 192 21.84 1.62 -23.93
#